data_AF-A0A7S1GE09-F1
#
_entry.id   AF-A0A7S1GE09-F1
#
_cell.length_a   1.000
_cell.length_b   1.000
_cell.length_c   1.000
_cell.angle_alpha   90.00
_cell.angle_beta   90.00
_cell.angle_gamma   90.00
#
_symmetry.space_group_name_H-M   'P 1'
#
loop_
_entity.id
_entity.type
_entity.pdbx_description
1 polymer ?
#
loop_
_entity_poly.entity_id
_entity_poly.type
_entity_poly.pdbx_seq_one_letter_code
_entity_poly.pdbx_strand_id
1 'polypeptide(L)'
;VDLIVCLGGDGTVLHTSYLFPGPIAPLLPIAGGSLGFMTSVAKDEARSTLARVLDGHKETVNVSMRMRLQVTLHRAGGTEPELLGVGLNEVLLDRGGSPFMAMLD
;
A
#
# COMPACT_ATOMS: atom_id res chain seq x y z
N VAL A 1 -4.16 15.68 -1.23
CA VAL A 1 -4.59 14.58 -2.13
C VAL A 1 -5.76 13.94 -1.44
N ASP A 2 -6.93 13.96 -2.08
CA ASP A 2 -8.20 13.58 -1.44
C ASP A 2 -8.70 12.21 -1.91
N LEU A 3 -8.21 11.75 -3.07
CA LEU A 3 -8.45 10.42 -3.63
C LEU A 3 -7.23 10.01 -4.46
N ILE A 4 -6.86 8.74 -4.39
CA ILE A 4 -5.82 8.15 -5.25
C ILE A 4 -6.47 7.12 -6.16
N VAL A 5 -6.21 7.20 -7.46
CA VAL A 5 -6.68 6.22 -8.44
C VAL A 5 -5.48 5.44 -8.96
N CYS A 6 -5.46 4.13 -8.76
CA CYS A 6 -4.39 3.25 -9.24
C CYS A 6 -4.90 2.48 -10.46
N LEU A 7 -4.21 2.62 -11.59
CA LEU A 7 -4.49 1.86 -12.81
C LEU A 7 -3.39 0.82 -13.01
N GLY A 8 -3.72 -0.47 -12.82
CA GLY A 8 -2.73 -1.53 -12.98
C GLY A 8 -3.08 -2.78 -12.18
N GLY A 9 -2.07 -3.50 -11.71
CA GLY A 9 -2.24 -4.65 -10.81
C GLY A 9 -1.88 -4.32 -9.37
N ASP A 10 -1.86 -5.35 -8.52
CA ASP A 10 -1.54 -5.27 -7.09
C ASP A 10 -0.19 -4.55 -6.80
N GLY A 11 0.83 -4.74 -7.65
CA GLY A 11 2.11 -4.03 -7.54
C GLY A 11 1.98 -2.50 -7.60
N THR A 12 0.97 -1.98 -8.33
CA THR A 12 0.67 -0.55 -8.39
C THR A 12 0.17 -0.03 -7.05
N VAL A 13 -0.66 -0.82 -6.36
CA VAL A 13 -1.17 -0.49 -5.01
C VAL A 13 -0.03 -0.50 -4.00
N LEU A 14 0.86 -1.50 -4.07
CA LEU A 14 2.05 -1.57 -3.21
C LEU A 14 2.97 -0.38 -3.42
N HIS A 15 3.28 -0.06 -4.68
CA HIS A 15 4.11 1.08 -5.03
C HIS A 15 3.48 2.39 -4.55
N THR A 16 2.17 2.55 -4.74
CA THR A 16 1.45 3.73 -4.24
C THR A 16 1.52 3.82 -2.71
N SER A 17 1.31 2.73 -1.98
CA SER A 17 1.47 2.72 -0.52
C SER A 17 2.87 3.15 -0.08
N TYR A 18 3.91 2.74 -0.79
CA TYR A 18 5.29 3.13 -0.50
C TYR A 18 5.56 4.64 -0.68
N LEU A 19 4.89 5.29 -1.65
CA LEU A 19 5.01 6.74 -1.87
C LEU A 19 4.48 7.59 -0.70
N PHE A 20 3.62 7.03 0.15
CA PHE A 20 3.02 7.72 1.30
C PHE A 20 3.46 7.06 2.61
N PRO A 21 4.59 7.48 3.21
CA PRO A 21 5.05 6.92 4.50
C PRO A 21 4.11 7.25 5.66
N GLY A 22 3.39 8.38 5.57
CA GLY A 22 2.36 8.80 6.53
C GLY A 22 0.94 8.41 6.08
N PRO A 23 -0.11 9.06 6.62
CA PRO A 23 -1.49 8.81 6.24
C PRO A 23 -1.70 8.86 4.72
N ILE A 24 -2.48 7.90 4.20
CA ILE A 24 -2.80 7.79 2.79
C ILE A 24 -4.27 8.15 2.56
N ALA A 25 -4.56 8.88 1.49
CA ALA A 25 -5.93 9.14 1.08
C ALA A 25 -6.63 7.83 0.65
N PRO A 26 -7.97 7.77 0.60
CA PRO A 26 -8.68 6.63 0.04
C PRO A 26 -8.14 6.26 -1.35
N LEU A 27 -7.97 4.96 -1.58
CA LEU A 27 -7.32 4.44 -2.77
C LEU A 27 -8.33 3.60 -3.56
N LEU A 28 -8.51 3.93 -4.84
CA LEU A 28 -9.39 3.26 -5.78
C LEU A 28 -8.55 2.45 -6.78
N PRO A 29 -8.37 1.14 -6.55
CA PRO A 29 -7.51 0.31 -7.37
C PRO A 29 -8.30 -0.35 -8.51
N ILE A 30 -8.04 0.08 -9.74
CA ILE A 30 -8.66 -0.42 -10.96
C ILE A 30 -7.71 -1.41 -11.65
N ALA A 31 -8.21 -2.63 -11.87
CA ALA A 31 -7.48 -3.68 -12.56
C ALA A 31 -7.20 -3.28 -14.02
N GLY A 32 -5.93 -3.19 -14.39
CA GLY A 32 -5.49 -2.95 -15.78
C GLY A 32 -5.55 -4.19 -16.67
N GLY A 33 -5.71 -5.37 -16.07
CA GLY A 33 -5.82 -6.68 -16.71
C GLY A 33 -6.84 -7.56 -15.97
N SER A 34 -6.42 -8.73 -15.48
CA SER A 34 -7.24 -9.55 -14.59
C SER A 34 -7.42 -8.91 -13.21
N LEU A 35 -8.51 -9.28 -12.51
CA LEU A 35 -8.71 -8.89 -11.12
C LEU A 35 -7.58 -9.44 -10.23
N GLY A 36 -7.14 -8.59 -9.31
CA GLY A 36 -6.11 -8.91 -8.31
C GLY A 36 -6.71 -9.00 -6.91
N PHE A 37 -5.88 -9.27 -5.91
CA PHE A 37 -6.34 -9.30 -4.51
C PHE A 37 -6.63 -7.89 -3.99
N MET A 38 -5.84 -6.89 -4.42
CA MET A 38 -6.04 -5.49 -4.06
C MET A 38 -6.75 -4.69 -5.16
N THR A 39 -6.49 -4.98 -6.44
CA THR A 39 -7.20 -4.35 -7.56
C THR A 39 -8.53 -5.04 -7.85
N SER A 40 -9.52 -4.75 -7.01
CA SER A 40 -10.85 -5.38 -7.05
C SER A 40 -11.85 -4.71 -8.00
N VAL A 41 -11.54 -3.52 -8.55
CA VAL A 41 -12.44 -2.84 -9.50
C VAL A 41 -12.09 -3.25 -10.92
N ALA A 42 -13.02 -3.90 -11.62
CA ALA A 42 -12.83 -4.26 -13.02
C ALA A 42 -12.75 -3.01 -13.91
N LYS A 43 -11.98 -3.08 -15.00
CA LYS A 43 -11.81 -1.97 -15.94
C LYS A 43 -13.15 -1.46 -16.49
N ASP A 44 -14.09 -2.36 -16.77
CA ASP A 44 -15.40 -2.02 -17.32
C ASP A 44 -16.31 -1.31 -16.29
N GLU A 45 -16.04 -1.51 -15.00
CA GLU A 45 -16.76 -0.89 -13.87
C GLU A 45 -16.07 0.40 -13.37
N ALA A 46 -14.90 0.74 -13.93
CA ALA A 46 -14.08 1.84 -13.44
C ALA A 46 -14.83 3.19 -13.48
N ARG A 47 -15.52 3.47 -14.59
CA ARG A 47 -16.24 4.75 -14.78
C ARG A 47 -17.43 4.89 -13.84
N SER A 48 -18.23 3.84 -13.70
CA SER A 48 -19.39 3.85 -12.80
C SER A 48 -18.94 3.95 -11.34
N THR A 49 -17.92 3.19 -10.94
CA THR A 49 -17.37 3.25 -9.57
C THR A 49 -16.79 4.62 -9.26
N LEU A 50 -16.01 5.21 -10.18
CA LEU A 50 -15.46 6.54 -9.98
C LEU A 50 -16.56 7.60 -9.86
N ALA A 51 -17.61 7.54 -10.69
CA ALA A 51 -18.75 8.45 -10.58
C ALA A 51 -19.41 8.36 -9.20
N ARG A 52 -19.62 7.14 -8.68
CA ARG A 52 -20.19 6.91 -7.34
C ARG A 52 -19.32 7.48 -6.21
N VAL A 53 -18.00 7.30 -6.30
CA VAL A 53 -17.05 7.85 -5.32
C VAL A 53 -17.08 9.39 -5.32
N LEU A 54 -17.28 10.01 -6.47
CA LEU A 54 -17.25 11.47 -6.63
C LEU A 54 -18.62 12.16 -6.47
N ASP A 55 -19.73 11.43 -6.38
CA ASP A 55 -21.09 11.99 -6.34
C ASP A 55 -21.50 12.62 -4.98
N GLY A 56 -20.53 13.14 -4.23
CA GLY A 56 -20.80 13.98 -3.06
C GLY A 56 -21.64 13.31 -1.96
N HIS A 57 -21.39 12.02 -1.68
CA HIS A 57 -22.05 11.22 -0.65
C HIS A 57 -23.52 10.83 -0.92
N LYS A 58 -24.02 10.96 -2.16
CA LYS A 58 -25.37 10.48 -2.50
C LYS A 58 -25.49 8.97 -2.52
N GLU A 59 -24.40 8.28 -2.79
CA GLU A 59 -24.31 6.82 -2.72
C GLU A 59 -23.27 6.39 -1.68
N THR A 60 -23.58 5.31 -0.96
CA THR A 60 -22.66 4.71 0.01
C THR A 60 -21.57 3.94 -0.73
N VAL A 61 -20.31 4.27 -0.42
CA VAL A 61 -19.14 3.52 -0.89
C VAL A 61 -18.49 2.84 0.32
N ASN A 62 -18.26 1.54 0.20
CA ASN A 62 -17.57 0.78 1.24
C ASN A 62 -16.07 1.06 1.16
N VAL A 63 -15.48 1.45 2.29
CA VAL A 63 -14.04 1.65 2.42
C VAL A 63 -13.50 0.56 3.33
N SER A 64 -12.47 -0.16 2.86
CA SER A 64 -11.73 -1.11 3.68
C SER A 64 -10.44 -0.47 4.19
N MET A 65 -10.22 -0.53 5.50
CA MET A 65 -8.97 -0.12 6.11
C MET A 65 -7.96 -1.28 6.03
N ARG A 66 -6.73 -1.00 5.59
CA ARG A 66 -5.63 -1.96 5.57
C ARG A 66 -4.50 -1.43 6.45
N MET A 67 -4.08 -2.24 7.42
CA MET A 67 -2.94 -1.93 8.28
C MET A 67 -1.63 -1.94 7.48
N ARG A 68 -0.65 -1.15 7.93
CA ARG A 68 0.71 -1.14 7.37
C ARG A 68 1.73 -1.27 8.49
N LEU A 69 2.84 -1.91 8.17
CA LEU A 69 3.98 -2.07 9.08
C LEU A 69 4.95 -0.92 8.86
N GLN A 70 5.23 -0.15 9.91
CA GLN A 70 6.31 0.84 9.89
C GLN A 70 7.60 0.18 10.40
N VAL A 71 8.69 0.33 9.65
CA VAL A 71 9.98 -0.28 9.97
C VAL A 71 10.94 0.78 10.43
N THR A 72 11.44 0.66 11.65
CA THR A 72 12.44 1.55 12.23
C THR A 72 13.69 0.78 12.60
N LEU A 73 14.85 1.37 12.30
CA LEU A 73 16.16 0.85 12.64
C LEU A 73 16.69 1.54 13.90
N HIS A 74 16.88 0.75 14.95
CA HIS A 74 17.48 1.19 16.20
C HIS A 74 18.94 0.72 16.23
N ARG A 75 19.89 1.67 16.26
CA ARG A 75 21.32 1.36 16.40
C ARG A 75 21.77 1.56 17.85
N ALA A 76 22.64 0.68 18.33
CA ALA A 76 23.24 0.83 19.65
C ALA A 76 23.98 2.17 19.76
N GLY A 77 23.68 2.94 20.80
CA GLY A 77 24.24 4.28 21.01
C GLY A 77 23.66 5.39 20.11
N GLY A 78 22.70 5.06 19.24
CA GLY A 78 21.92 6.06 18.50
C GLY A 78 20.87 6.71 19.39
N THR A 79 20.65 8.01 19.22
CA THR A 79 19.66 8.76 20.01
C THR A 79 18.24 8.65 19.45
N GLU A 80 18.10 8.43 18.14
CA GLU A 80 16.80 8.37 17.46
C GLU A 80 16.72 7.19 16.49
N PRO A 81 15.57 6.50 16.40
CA PRO A 81 15.34 5.48 15.39
C PRO A 81 15.27 6.06 13.98
N GLU A 82 15.88 5.36 13.03
CA GLU A 82 15.80 5.70 11.60
C GLU A 82 14.57 5.02 10.98
N LEU A 83 13.66 5.78 10.37
CA LEU A 83 12.56 5.22 9.59
C LEU A 83 13.10 4.62 8.27
N LEU A 84 13.04 3.30 8.14
CA LEU A 84 13.43 2.61 6.91
C LEU A 84 12.31 2.61 5.87
N GLY A 85 11.05 2.64 6.31
CA GLY A 85 9.90 2.72 5.41
C GLY A 85 8.65 2.07 5.97
N VAL A 86 7.68 1.84 5.07
CA VAL A 86 6.41 1.19 5.39
C VAL A 86 6.12 0.03 4.42
N GLY A 87 5.71 -1.12 4.95
CA GLY A 87 5.28 -2.28 4.19
C GLY A 87 3.77 -2.48 4.29
N LEU A 88 3.08 -2.64 3.15
CA LEU A 88 1.64 -2.94 3.14
C LEU A 88 1.36 -4.44 3.31
N ASN A 89 2.15 -5.29 2.66
CA ASN A 89 1.97 -6.73 2.75
C ASN A 89 2.91 -7.33 3.80
N GLU A 90 4.22 -7.14 3.63
CA GLU A 90 5.24 -7.73 4.51
C GLU A 90 6.46 -6.83 4.70
N VAL A 91 7.29 -7.23 5.66
CA VAL A 91 8.64 -6.73 5.87
C VAL A 91 9.56 -7.95 5.90
N LEU A 92 10.53 -8.01 4.99
CA LEU A 92 11.47 -9.11 4.90
C LEU A 92 12.81 -8.71 5.51
N LEU A 93 13.27 -9.50 6.48
CA LEU A 93 14.66 -9.49 6.94
C LEU A 93 15.38 -10.65 6.26
N ASP A 94 16.45 -10.35 5.52
CA ASP A 94 17.23 -11.33 4.78
C ASP A 94 18.73 -11.17 5.06
N ARG A 95 19.48 -12.27 4.91
CA ARG A 95 20.94 -12.31 5.07
C ARG A 95 21.70 -11.55 3.97
N GLY A 96 21.01 -11.07 2.94
CA GLY A 96 21.58 -10.46 1.76
C GLY A 96 22.55 -11.41 1.06
N GLY A 97 23.72 -10.91 0.69
CA GLY A 97 24.76 -11.70 0.02
C GLY A 97 25.54 -12.67 0.92
N SER A 98 25.31 -12.69 2.24
CA SER A 98 26.08 -13.54 3.16
C SER A 98 25.79 -15.03 2.90
N PRO A 99 26.77 -15.92 2.71
CA PRO A 99 26.52 -17.35 2.56
C PRO A 99 26.09 -18.03 3.88
N PHE A 100 26.16 -17.32 5.01
CA PHE A 100 25.81 -17.84 6.34
C PHE A 100 24.39 -17.43 6.73
N MET A 101 23.79 -18.19 7.65
CA MET A 101 22.46 -17.88 8.20
C MET A 101 22.45 -16.50 8.87
N ALA A 102 21.35 -15.74 8.70
CA ALA A 102 21.13 -14.53 9.48
C ALA A 102 20.92 -14.93 10.95
N MET A 103 21.77 -14.41 11.83
CA MET A 103 21.66 -14.60 13.28
C MET A 103 20.82 -13.46 13.85
N LEU A 104 19.68 -13.80 14.43
CA LEU A 104 18.77 -12.89 15.12
C LEU A 104 18.68 -13.33 16.58
N ASP A 105 18.75 -12.39 17.51
CA ASP A 105 18.59 -12.60 18.95
C ASP A 105 17.12 -12.61 19.37
#